data_AF-A0AAJ2GZQ1-F1
#
_entry.id   AF-A0AAJ2GZQ1-F1
#
_cell.length_a   1.000
_cell.length_b   1.000
_cell.length_c   1.000
_cell.angle_alpha   90.00
_cell.angle_beta   90.00
_cell.angle_gamma   90.00
#
_symmetry.space_group_name_H-M   'P 1'
#
loop_
_entity.id
_entity.type
_entity.pdbx_description
1 polymer ?
#
loop_
_entity_poly.entity_id
_entity_poly.type
_entity_poly.pdbx_seq_one_letter_code
_entity_poly.pdbx_strand_id
1 'polypeptide(L)'
;MKKLDLKPEAPSYFTDCLPWQQSHWKRITLRFPNIPHAILLTGMQGSGKRQFADQLAAWLLCLNQQPNHACGECNSCQWLKSDTHPSLLRISPETDAKGKL
;
A
#
# COMPACT_ATOMS: atom_id res chain seq x y z
N MET A 1 16.81 6.40 -24.58
CA MET A 1 15.58 6.27 -23.78
C MET A 1 15.69 4.97 -22.99
N LYS A 2 16.17 5.02 -21.74
CA LYS A 2 16.34 3.83 -20.91
C LYS A 2 14.95 3.33 -20.49
N LYS A 3 14.60 2.10 -20.84
CA LYS A 3 13.48 1.41 -20.21
C LYS A 3 13.80 1.36 -18.72
N LEU A 4 12.96 1.99 -17.91
CA LEU A 4 13.02 1.81 -16.47
C LEU A 4 12.54 0.39 -16.25
N ASP A 5 13.47 -0.53 -16.02
CA ASP A 5 13.17 -1.90 -15.61
C ASP A 5 12.44 -1.81 -14.26
N LEU A 6 11.11 -1.76 -14.31
CA LEU A 6 10.24 -1.86 -13.13
C LEU A 6 10.34 -3.29 -12.62
N LYS A 7 11.39 -3.57 -11.84
CA LYS A 7 11.38 -4.69 -10.90
C LYS A 7 10.12 -4.57 -10.04
N PRO A 8 9.50 -5.67 -9.60
CA PRO A 8 8.41 -5.58 -8.63
C PRO A 8 8.95 -4.86 -7.39
N GLU A 9 8.57 -3.59 -7.25
CA GLU A 9 8.99 -2.76 -6.13
C GLU A 9 8.47 -3.41 -4.85
N ALA A 10 9.37 -3.64 -3.90
CA ALA A 10 9.03 -4.15 -2.59
C ALA A 10 7.98 -3.24 -1.95
N PRO A 11 7.01 -3.80 -1.21
CA PRO A 11 5.90 -3.03 -0.69
C PRO A 11 6.33 -1.97 0.31
N SER A 12 5.77 -0.77 0.16
CA SER A 12 6.17 0.41 0.93
C SER A 12 5.23 0.64 2.12
N TYR A 13 5.14 -0.35 3.02
CA TYR A 13 4.14 -0.37 4.12
C TYR A 13 4.28 0.77 5.15
N PHE A 14 5.52 1.20 5.45
CA PHE A 14 5.81 2.07 6.59
C PHE A 14 6.46 3.41 6.21
N THR A 15 6.28 3.83 4.96
CA THR A 15 6.71 5.16 4.50
C THR A 15 5.65 6.18 4.86
N ASP A 16 6.03 7.45 4.99
CA ASP A 16 5.06 8.53 5.20
C ASP A 16 4.17 8.75 3.97
N CYS A 17 2.92 9.15 4.24
CA CYS A 17 1.97 9.55 3.21
C CYS A 17 2.50 10.79 2.46
N LEU A 18 2.51 10.73 1.13
CA LEU A 18 3.02 11.82 0.30
C LEU A 18 2.16 13.09 0.47
N PRO A 19 2.74 14.31 0.37
CA PRO A 19 2.00 15.55 0.64
C PRO A 19 0.70 15.70 -0.16
N TRP A 20 0.72 15.33 -1.44
CA TRP A 20 -0.45 15.39 -2.32
C TRP A 20 -1.49 14.29 -2.06
N GLN A 21 -1.17 13.28 -1.26
CA GLN A 21 -2.07 12.16 -0.92
C GLN A 21 -2.82 12.38 0.41
N GLN A 22 -2.44 13.38 1.21
CA GLN A 22 -2.99 13.60 2.55
C GLN A 22 -4.52 13.83 2.55
N SER A 23 -5.06 14.53 1.55
CA SER A 23 -6.50 14.76 1.43
C SER A 23 -7.26 13.45 1.16
N HIS A 24 -6.70 12.58 0.31
CA HIS A 24 -7.26 11.26 0.01
C HIS A 24 -7.15 10.32 1.20
N TRP A 25 -6.03 10.34 1.93
CA TRP A 25 -5.83 9.59 3.16
C TRP A 25 -6.92 9.91 4.18
N LYS A 26 -7.05 11.19 4.56
CA LYS A 26 -8.06 11.64 5.53
C LYS A 26 -9.48 11.25 5.10
N ARG A 27 -9.80 11.40 3.82
CA ARG A 27 -11.12 11.05 3.28
C ARG A 27 -11.48 9.57 3.49
N ILE A 28 -10.48 8.69 3.47
CA ILE A 28 -10.68 7.24 3.68
C ILE A 28 -10.65 6.92 5.17
N THR A 29 -9.61 7.34 5.89
CA THR A 29 -9.38 6.93 7.29
C THR A 29 -10.41 7.51 8.26
N LEU A 30 -10.95 8.72 8.01
CA LEU A 30 -12.02 9.30 8.82
C LEU A 30 -13.34 8.51 8.77
N ARG A 31 -13.51 7.62 7.79
CA ARG A 31 -14.70 6.77 7.70
C ARG A 31 -14.55 5.45 8.44
N PHE A 32 -13.38 5.11 8.95
CA PHE A 32 -13.15 3.85 9.66
C PHE A 32 -14.04 3.78 10.92
N PRO A 33 -14.68 2.62 11.22
CA PRO A 33 -14.57 1.32 10.53
C PRO A 33 -15.42 1.16 9.26
N ASN A 34 -16.27 2.14 8.93
CA ASN A 34 -17.19 2.13 7.78
C ASN A 34 -16.54 2.59 6.46
N ILE A 35 -15.45 1.93 6.07
CA ILE A 35 -14.78 2.18 4.78
C ILE A 35 -15.48 1.41 3.63
N PRO A 36 -15.40 1.90 2.38
CA PRO A 36 -15.83 1.11 1.22
C PRO A 36 -15.07 -0.22 1.12
N HIS A 37 -15.78 -1.30 0.78
CA HIS A 37 -15.20 -2.65 0.62
C HIS A 37 -14.25 -2.77 -0.58
N ALA A 38 -14.33 -1.84 -1.53
CA ALA A 38 -13.46 -1.77 -2.69
C ALA A 38 -13.08 -0.31 -2.98
N ILE A 39 -11.79 -0.06 -3.21
CA ILE A 39 -11.23 1.26 -3.55
C ILE A 39 -10.42 1.12 -4.83
N LEU A 40 -10.78 1.90 -5.85
CA LEU A 40 -10.02 2.02 -7.09
C LEU A 40 -9.13 3.26 -7.04
N LEU A 41 -7.82 3.07 -7.15
CA LEU A 41 -6.84 4.16 -7.20
C LEU A 41 -6.44 4.46 -8.64
N THR A 42 -6.68 5.68 -9.10
CA THR A 42 -6.35 6.14 -10.47
C THR A 42 -5.40 7.33 -10.43
N GLY A 43 -4.69 7.56 -11.54
CA GLY A 43 -3.70 8.63 -11.65
C GLY A 43 -2.52 8.24 -12.54
N MET A 44 -1.65 9.20 -12.83
CA MET A 44 -0.49 9.01 -13.71
C MET A 44 0.52 8.00 -13.14
N GLN A 45 1.41 7.49 -13.99
CA GLN A 45 2.57 6.74 -13.54
C GLN A 45 3.45 7.64 -12.65
N GLY A 46 4.00 7.11 -11.56
CA GLY A 46 4.80 7.87 -10.60
C GLY A 46 3.99 8.69 -9.58
N SER A 47 2.66 8.71 -9.62
CA SER A 47 1.85 9.45 -8.63
C SER A 47 1.77 8.79 -7.24
N GLY A 48 2.50 7.69 -7.01
CA GLY A 48 2.56 6.97 -5.74
C GLY A 48 1.35 6.10 -5.42
N LYS A 49 0.56 5.64 -6.41
CA LYS A 49 -0.68 4.88 -6.17
C LYS A 49 -0.44 3.54 -5.45
N ARG A 50 0.62 2.82 -5.85
CA ARG A 50 0.96 1.52 -5.25
C ARG A 50 1.45 1.70 -3.81
N GLN A 51 2.32 2.68 -3.58
CA GLN A 51 2.73 3.09 -2.24
C GLN A 51 1.52 3.45 -1.36
N PHE A 52 0.57 4.25 -1.85
CA PHE A 52 -0.63 4.60 -1.10
C PHE A 52 -1.47 3.37 -0.74
N ALA A 53 -1.64 2.43 -1.68
CA ALA A 53 -2.34 1.17 -1.43
C ALA A 53 -1.64 0.33 -0.35
N ASP A 54 -0.32 0.21 -0.41
CA ASP A 54 0.49 -0.53 0.55
C ASP A 54 0.39 0.11 1.96
N GLN A 55 0.52 1.43 2.05
CA GLN A 55 0.36 2.18 3.31
C GLN A 55 -1.04 2.02 3.90
N LEU A 56 -2.08 2.13 3.07
CA LEU A 56 -3.46 1.97 3.52
C LEU A 56 -3.72 0.54 4.00
N ALA A 57 -3.23 -0.47 3.29
CA ALA A 57 -3.33 -1.87 3.71
C ALA A 57 -2.61 -2.10 5.06
N ALA A 58 -1.40 -1.55 5.21
CA ALA A 58 -0.66 -1.63 6.47
C ALA A 58 -1.42 -0.96 7.62
N TRP A 59 -2.01 0.22 7.38
CA TRP A 59 -2.80 0.94 8.38
C TRP A 59 -4.06 0.17 8.80
N LEU A 60 -4.79 -0.39 7.83
CA LEU A 60 -6.00 -1.18 8.10
C LEU A 60 -5.72 -2.44 8.92
N LEU A 61 -4.56 -3.07 8.69
CA LEU A 61 -4.15 -4.28 9.41
C LEU A 61 -3.46 -3.97 10.75
N CYS A 62 -3.06 -2.72 10.98
CA CYS A 62 -2.34 -2.31 12.18
C CYS A 62 -3.22 -2.43 13.43
N LEU A 63 -2.65 -3.01 14.51
CA LEU A 63 -3.33 -3.09 15.81
C LEU A 63 -3.28 -1.77 16.61
N ASN A 64 -2.37 -0.86 16.23
CA ASN A 64 -2.21 0.46 16.84
C ASN A 64 -2.13 1.53 15.74
N GLN A 65 -3.26 1.88 15.16
CA GLN A 65 -3.35 2.82 14.04
C GLN A 65 -2.89 4.22 14.46
N GLN A 66 -1.99 4.84 13.69
CA GLN A 66 -1.62 6.25 13.86
C GLN A 66 -2.42 7.13 12.89
N PRO A 67 -2.53 8.45 13.12
CA PRO A 67 -3.35 9.32 12.27
C PRO A 67 -3.00 9.24 10.77
N ASN A 68 -1.72 9.05 10.45
CA ASN A 68 -1.22 9.12 9.07
C ASN A 68 -0.46 7.86 8.60
N HIS A 69 -0.29 6.83 9.45
CA HIS A 69 0.52 5.64 9.13
C HIS A 69 0.23 4.46 10.08
N ALA A 70 0.69 3.26 9.73
CA ALA A 70 0.69 2.10 10.63
C ALA A 70 1.85 2.20 11.65
N CYS A 71 1.68 1.75 12.90
CA CYS A 71 2.70 1.93 13.95
C CYS A 71 4.07 1.32 13.63
N GLY A 72 4.16 0.30 12.77
CA GLY A 72 5.41 -0.35 12.42
C GLY A 72 5.98 -1.29 13.49
N GLU A 73 5.37 -1.40 14.67
CA GLU A 73 5.96 -2.14 15.81
C GLU A 73 5.11 -3.32 16.29
N CYS A 74 3.78 -3.24 16.15
CA CYS A 74 2.89 -4.31 16.61
C CYS A 74 3.08 -5.63 15.84
N ASN A 75 2.63 -6.76 16.40
CA ASN A 75 2.78 -8.09 15.78
C ASN A 75 2.28 -8.15 14.33
N SER A 76 1.13 -7.52 14.04
CA SER A 76 0.61 -7.40 12.67
C SER A 76 1.59 -6.66 11.74
N CYS A 77 2.15 -5.53 12.19
CA CYS A 77 3.17 -4.81 11.45
C CYS A 77 4.46 -5.62 11.25
N GLN A 78 4.84 -6.49 12.20
CA GLN A 78 6.00 -7.38 12.02
C GLN A 78 5.75 -8.41 10.91
N TRP A 79 4.56 -9.00 10.82
CA TRP A 79 4.21 -9.89 9.70
C TRP A 79 4.18 -9.17 8.35
N LEU A 80 3.79 -7.90 8.33
CA LEU A 80 3.88 -7.07 7.12
C LEU A 80 5.33 -6.82 6.70
N LYS A 81 6.26 -6.59 7.65
CA LYS A 81 7.70 -6.44 7.32
C LYS A 81 8.30 -7.69 6.66
N SER A 82 7.84 -8.88 7.05
CA SER A 82 8.25 -10.14 6.44
C SER A 82 7.43 -10.52 5.19
N ASP A 83 6.44 -9.71 4.79
CA ASP A 83 5.49 -9.98 3.71
C ASP A 83 4.73 -11.31 3.87
N THR A 84 4.46 -11.70 5.13
CA THR A 84 3.78 -12.96 5.49
C THR A 84 2.48 -12.73 6.26
N HIS A 85 1.86 -11.56 6.13
CA HIS A 85 0.64 -11.24 6.87
C HIS A 85 -0.53 -12.12 6.41
N PRO A 86 -1.16 -12.93 7.28
CA PRO A 86 -2.14 -13.95 6.88
C PRO A 86 -3.42 -13.35 6.27
N SER A 87 -3.77 -12.12 6.64
CA SER A 87 -4.93 -11.39 6.10
C SER A 87 -4.58 -10.44 4.95
N LEU A 88 -3.37 -10.53 4.37
CA LEU A 88 -2.98 -9.73 3.21
C LEU A 88 -2.71 -10.65 2.02
N LEU A 89 -3.46 -10.45 0.93
CA LEU A 89 -3.21 -11.13 -0.34
C LEU A 89 -2.85 -10.10 -1.40
N ARG A 90 -1.63 -10.22 -1.96
CA ARG A 90 -1.18 -9.40 -3.08
C ARG A 90 -1.36 -10.17 -4.38
N ILE A 91 -2.17 -9.62 -5.28
CA ILE A 91 -2.37 -10.16 -6.62
C ILE A 91 -1.61 -9.27 -7.60
N SER A 92 -0.85 -9.87 -8.49
CA SER A 92 -0.17 -9.20 -9.59
C SER A 92 -0.23 -10.11 -10.82
N PRO A 93 -0.16 -9.56 -12.04
CA PRO A 93 -0.10 -10.37 -13.24
C PRO A 93 1.07 -11.36 -13.17
N GLU A 94 0.87 -12.55 -13.72
CA GLU A 94 1.97 -13.45 -14.05
C GLU A 94 2.95 -12.71 -14.96
N THR A 95 4.25 -12.89 -14.73
CA THR A 95 5.25 -12.38 -15.65
C THR A 95 5.61 -13.51 -16.60
N ASP A 96 5.30 -13.37 -17.89
CA ASP A 96 5.72 -14.35 -18.91
C ASP A 96 7.25 -14.51 -18.87
N ALA A 97 7.78 -15.65 -19.30
CA ALA A 97 9.23 -15.95 -19.36
C ALA A 97 10.07 -14.92 -20.18
N LYS A 98 9.42 -13.96 -20.84
CA LYS A 98 10.03 -12.84 -21.57
C LYS A 98 9.90 -11.48 -20.86
N GLY A 99 9.47 -11.45 -19.60
CA GLY A 99 9.40 -10.24 -18.78
C GLY A 99 8.43 -9.18 -19.32
N LYS A 100 7.40 -9.59 -20.06
CA LYS A 100 6.40 -8.68 -20.64
C LYS A 100 5.04 -8.97 -19.99
N LEU A 101 4.40 -7.90 -19.52
CA LEU A 101 2.97 -7.87 -19.20
C LEU A 101 2.13 -7.92 -20.48
#